data_AF-A0A1F8KHV2-F1
#
_entry.id   AF-A0A1F8KHV2-F1
#
_cell.length_a   1.000
_cell.length_b   1.000
_cell.length_c   1.000
_cell.angle_alpha   90.00
_cell.angle_beta   90.00
_cell.angle_gamma   90.00
#
_symmetry.space_group_name_H-M   'P 1'
#
loop_
_entity.id
_entity.type
_entity.pdbx_description
1 polymer ?
#
loop_
_entity_poly.entity_id
_entity_poly.type
_entity_poly.pdbx_seq_one_letter_code
_entity_poly.pdbx_strand_id
1 'polypeptide(L)'
;MVLLYHLNKLAKVGVYPNSPLLESAGKKMGNSTPEDKASRFELMVAGIGAAVCLVITVTIWISLVSYQPIWLLPGAYFLELMSGAVICFLAYLFWFPRASLISWMYSGVLVVFSVLAGFTVGFLYIPVFIIFGGLSIFSDIKHKKPIFAHLGIFVCAGIIQLGIMLAVVQLYWLYINHS
;
A
#
# COMPACT_ATOMS: atom_id res chain seq x y z
N MET A 1 -11.45 -16.78 0.89
CA MET A 1 -10.78 -17.99 1.43
C MET A 1 -11.75 -19.09 1.86
N VAL A 2 -12.85 -18.79 2.56
CA VAL A 2 -13.84 -19.79 3.05
C VAL A 2 -14.49 -20.62 1.93
N LEU A 3 -14.77 -20.01 0.76
CA LEU A 3 -15.39 -20.73 -0.37
C LEU A 3 -14.48 -21.83 -0.97
N LEU A 4 -13.17 -21.56 -1.04
CA LEU A 4 -12.15 -22.51 -1.51
C LEU A 4 -12.01 -23.71 -0.57
N TYR A 5 -12.18 -23.49 0.74
CA TYR A 5 -12.16 -24.56 1.74
C TYR A 5 -13.34 -25.53 1.56
N HIS A 6 -14.55 -25.00 1.28
CA HIS A 6 -15.73 -25.84 1.04
C HIS A 6 -15.64 -26.63 -0.28
N LEU A 7 -15.11 -26.03 -1.35
CA LEU A 7 -14.92 -26.74 -2.62
C LEU A 7 -13.90 -27.88 -2.50
N ASN A 8 -12.81 -27.69 -1.73
CA ASN A 8 -11.83 -28.76 -1.49
C ASN A 8 -12.44 -29.92 -0.67
N LYS A 9 -13.33 -29.60 0.29
CA LYS A 9 -14.04 -30.61 1.07
C LYS A 9 -15.00 -31.43 0.21
N LEU A 10 -15.68 -30.82 -0.77
CA LEU A 10 -16.57 -31.52 -1.71
C LEU A 10 -15.80 -32.37 -2.73
N ALA A 11 -14.63 -31.92 -3.17
CA ALA A 11 -13.77 -32.69 -4.08
C ALA A 11 -13.28 -34.01 -3.46
N LYS A 12 -13.02 -34.05 -2.14
CA LYS A 12 -12.63 -35.26 -1.41
C LYS A 12 -13.75 -36.30 -1.25
N VAL A 13 -15.02 -35.94 -1.47
CA VAL A 13 -16.16 -36.85 -1.33
C VAL A 13 -16.37 -37.71 -2.60
N GLY A 14 -15.46 -37.63 -3.58
CA GLY A 14 -15.41 -38.60 -4.68
C GLY A 14 -16.54 -38.47 -5.73
N VAL A 15 -17.22 -37.32 -5.79
CA VAL A 15 -18.35 -37.10 -6.71
C VAL A 15 -17.89 -36.92 -8.17
N TYR A 16 -16.59 -36.71 -8.43
CA TYR A 16 -16.04 -36.63 -9.79
C TYR A 16 -14.66 -37.30 -9.88
N PRO A 17 -14.59 -38.63 -10.04
CA PRO A 17 -13.32 -39.35 -10.01
C PRO A 17 -12.43 -39.12 -11.24
N ASN A 18 -12.92 -38.56 -12.36
CA ASN A 18 -12.14 -38.45 -13.60
C ASN A 18 -12.51 -37.19 -14.45
N SER A 19 -12.56 -36.00 -13.85
CA SER A 19 -12.69 -34.79 -14.69
C SER A 19 -11.30 -34.31 -15.15
N PRO A 20 -10.99 -34.29 -16.46
CA PRO A 20 -9.72 -33.77 -16.98
C PRO A 20 -9.50 -32.28 -16.64
N LEU A 21 -10.57 -31.57 -16.25
CA LEU A 21 -10.52 -30.21 -15.70
C LEU A 21 -9.88 -30.13 -14.31
N LEU A 22 -10.07 -31.13 -13.43
CA LEU A 22 -9.42 -31.15 -12.12
C LEU A 22 -7.95 -31.57 -12.20
N GLU A 23 -7.59 -32.43 -13.15
CA GLU A 23 -6.18 -32.84 -13.34
C GLU A 23 -5.34 -31.68 -13.90
N SER A 24 -5.90 -30.88 -14.83
CA SER A 24 -5.25 -29.66 -15.31
C SER A 24 -5.21 -28.54 -14.24
N ALA A 25 -6.23 -28.43 -13.37
CA ALA A 25 -6.24 -27.47 -12.27
C ALA A 25 -5.26 -27.85 -11.13
N GLY A 26 -5.15 -29.15 -10.80
CA GLY A 26 -4.23 -29.65 -9.79
C GLY A 26 -2.76 -29.57 -10.21
N LYS A 27 -2.45 -29.89 -11.47
CA LYS A 27 -1.08 -29.79 -12.01
C LYS A 27 -0.60 -28.34 -12.14
N LYS A 28 -1.52 -27.38 -12.29
CA LYS A 28 -1.18 -25.94 -12.33
C LYS A 28 -1.05 -25.29 -10.95
N MET A 29 -1.56 -25.93 -9.88
CA MET A 29 -1.38 -25.46 -8.49
C MET A 29 -0.17 -26.06 -7.78
N GLY A 30 0.38 -27.18 -8.25
CA GLY A 30 1.50 -27.88 -7.59
C GLY A 30 2.90 -27.45 -8.03
N ASN A 31 3.02 -26.54 -9.00
CA ASN A 31 4.31 -26.10 -9.53
C ASN A 31 4.46 -24.57 -9.44
N SER A 32 4.00 -23.97 -8.33
CA SER A 32 4.51 -22.65 -7.93
C SER A 32 5.99 -22.84 -7.62
N THR A 33 6.81 -22.58 -8.64
CA THR A 33 8.26 -22.62 -8.54
C THR A 33 8.70 -21.79 -7.32
N PRO A 34 9.75 -22.23 -6.59
CA PRO A 34 10.30 -21.50 -5.45
C PRO A 34 10.86 -20.10 -5.79
N GLU A 35 10.73 -19.66 -7.06
CA GLU A 35 11.10 -18.34 -7.57
C GLU A 35 10.19 -17.20 -7.09
N ASP A 36 8.94 -17.47 -6.69
CA ASP A 36 8.01 -16.40 -6.30
C ASP A 36 8.11 -16.05 -4.81
N LYS A 37 9.28 -16.36 -4.22
CA LYS A 37 9.63 -15.91 -2.87
C LYS A 37 10.26 -14.48 -2.87
N ALA A 38 9.53 -13.37 -3.13
CA ALA A 38 9.65 -12.05 -2.47
C ALA A 38 10.78 -12.06 -1.47
N SER A 39 11.87 -11.44 -1.90
CA SER A 39 13.15 -11.64 -1.25
C SER A 39 12.99 -11.26 0.21
N ARG A 40 13.61 -12.01 1.13
CA ARG A 40 13.66 -11.60 2.55
C ARG A 40 14.08 -10.14 2.70
N PHE A 41 14.90 -9.67 1.76
CA PHE A 41 15.28 -8.27 1.60
C PHE A 41 14.09 -7.32 1.34
N GLU A 42 13.19 -7.62 0.39
CA GLU A 42 12.01 -6.79 0.09
C GLU A 42 11.11 -6.68 1.32
N LEU A 43 10.91 -7.79 2.04
CA LEU A 43 10.13 -7.81 3.27
C LEU A 43 10.79 -6.98 4.38
N MET A 44 12.12 -7.08 4.55
CA MET A 44 12.87 -6.27 5.52
C MET A 44 12.77 -4.79 5.19
N VAL A 45 12.95 -4.39 3.92
CA VAL A 45 12.86 -3.00 3.48
C VAL A 45 11.44 -2.46 3.66
N ALA A 46 10.41 -3.23 3.30
CA ALA A 46 9.01 -2.86 3.53
C ALA A 46 8.71 -2.69 5.03
N GLY A 47 9.23 -3.59 5.88
CA GLY A 47 9.09 -3.52 7.33
C GLY A 47 9.76 -2.28 7.92
N ILE A 48 10.97 -1.94 7.46
CA ILE A 48 11.68 -0.72 7.85
C ILE A 48 10.88 0.51 7.42
N GLY A 49 10.38 0.55 6.18
CA GLY A 49 9.58 1.66 5.68
C GLY A 49 8.31 1.89 6.51
N ALA A 50 7.60 0.82 6.86
CA ALA A 50 6.42 0.88 7.71
C ALA A 50 6.74 1.33 9.15
N ALA A 51 7.83 0.81 9.74
CA ALA A 51 8.27 1.21 11.07
C ALA A 51 8.68 2.70 11.11
N VAL A 52 9.43 3.17 10.11
CA VAL A 52 9.83 4.58 10.00
C VAL A 52 8.60 5.47 9.84
N CYS A 53 7.65 5.10 8.99
CA CYS A 53 6.38 5.82 8.83
C CYS A 53 5.64 5.94 10.18
N LEU A 54 5.47 4.83 10.89
CA LEU A 54 4.80 4.79 12.20
C LEU A 54 5.50 5.70 13.23
N VAL A 55 6.83 5.60 13.34
CA VAL A 55 7.60 6.43 14.29
C VAL A 55 7.43 7.92 13.98
N ILE A 56 7.51 8.32 12.71
CA ILE A 56 7.30 9.70 12.28
C ILE A 56 5.88 10.16 12.65
N THR A 57 4.87 9.37 12.29
CA THR A 57 3.46 9.70 12.57
C THR A 57 3.19 9.86 14.06
N VAL A 58 3.65 8.92 14.89
CA VAL A 58 3.48 8.96 16.36
C VAL A 58 4.20 10.17 16.96
N THR A 59 5.42 10.47 16.51
CA THR A 59 6.21 11.61 16.99
C THR A 59 5.50 12.93 16.68
N ILE A 60 5.02 13.09 15.44
CA ILE A 60 4.27 14.26 15.01
C ILE A 60 2.97 14.39 15.81
N TRP A 61 2.23 13.29 15.99
CA TRP A 61 0.98 13.26 16.74
C TRP A 61 1.15 13.74 18.19
N ILE A 62 2.12 13.16 18.91
CA ILE A 62 2.41 13.55 20.30
C ILE A 62 2.83 15.02 20.38
N SER A 63 3.59 15.50 19.39
CA SER A 63 4.05 16.89 19.39
C SER A 63 2.91 17.89 19.18
N LEU A 64 1.85 17.51 18.45
CA LEU A 64 0.82 18.45 17.99
C LEU A 64 -0.47 18.40 18.82
N VAL A 65 -0.75 17.28 19.48
CA VAL A 65 -1.92 17.14 20.36
C VAL A 65 -1.92 18.17 21.50
N SER A 66 -0.74 18.63 21.94
CA SER A 66 -0.60 19.66 22.97
C SER A 66 -1.01 21.07 22.51
N TYR A 67 -0.97 21.34 21.20
CA TYR A 67 -1.25 22.67 20.65
C TYR A 67 -2.66 22.81 20.08
N GLN A 68 -3.25 21.73 19.55
CA GLN A 68 -4.57 21.75 18.93
C GLN A 68 -5.38 20.48 19.26
N PRO A 69 -6.30 20.52 20.25
CA PRO A 69 -7.04 19.33 20.68
C PRO A 69 -8.09 18.85 19.66
N ILE A 70 -8.49 19.68 18.70
CA ILE A 70 -9.43 19.34 17.62
C ILE A 70 -8.65 19.29 16.30
N TRP A 71 -8.11 18.12 15.99
CA TRP A 71 -7.22 17.92 14.84
C TRP A 71 -7.75 16.87 13.85
N LEU A 72 -9.05 17.00 13.54
CA LEU A 72 -9.78 16.01 12.75
C LEU A 72 -9.22 15.86 11.33
N LEU A 73 -8.92 16.97 10.65
CA LEU A 73 -8.42 16.95 9.27
C LEU A 73 -7.00 16.36 9.18
N PRO A 74 -5.97 16.93 9.87
CA PRO A 74 -4.60 16.41 9.76
C PRO A 74 -4.48 14.98 10.32
N GLY A 75 -5.23 14.67 11.37
CA GLY A 75 -5.27 13.34 11.96
C GLY A 75 -5.78 12.26 10.99
N ALA A 76 -6.79 12.58 10.19
CA ALA A 76 -7.29 11.66 9.16
C ALA A 76 -6.21 11.33 8.11
N TYR A 77 -5.43 12.34 7.67
CA TYR A 77 -4.33 12.10 6.73
C TYR A 77 -3.21 11.27 7.35
N PHE A 78 -2.86 11.47 8.61
CA PHE A 78 -1.85 10.63 9.27
C PHE A 78 -2.29 9.18 9.38
N LEU A 79 -3.57 8.92 9.65
CA LEU A 79 -4.13 7.58 9.61
C LEU A 79 -4.10 6.98 8.21
N GLU A 80 -4.39 7.76 7.17
CA GLU A 80 -4.26 7.34 5.77
C GLU A 80 -2.81 6.95 5.43
N LEU A 81 -1.83 7.79 5.78
CA LEU A 81 -0.43 7.50 5.51
C LEU A 81 0.05 6.26 6.28
N MET A 82 -0.29 6.14 7.56
CA MET A 82 0.09 4.98 8.37
C MET A 82 -0.55 3.69 7.85
N SER A 83 -1.86 3.73 7.53
CA SER A 83 -2.56 2.56 6.99
C SER A 83 -2.02 2.15 5.61
N GLY A 84 -1.67 3.11 4.75
CA GLY A 84 -1.02 2.83 3.46
C GLY A 84 0.34 2.14 3.62
N ALA A 85 1.16 2.55 4.58
CA ALA A 85 2.43 1.88 4.87
C ALA A 85 2.23 0.44 5.38
N VAL A 86 1.25 0.24 6.29
CA VAL A 86 0.90 -1.09 6.80
C VAL A 86 0.37 -1.97 5.67
N ILE A 87 -0.51 -1.45 4.79
CA ILE A 87 -1.02 -2.19 3.63
C ILE A 87 0.12 -2.58 2.70
N CYS A 88 1.08 -1.69 2.44
CA CYS A 88 2.27 -2.03 1.66
C CYS A 88 3.05 -3.16 2.30
N PHE A 89 3.35 -3.07 3.61
CA PHE A 89 4.06 -4.13 4.33
C PHE A 89 3.31 -5.46 4.28
N LEU A 90 2.00 -5.47 4.53
CA LEU A 90 1.16 -6.67 4.46
C LEU A 90 1.10 -7.23 3.03
N ALA A 91 1.10 -6.38 2.00
CA ALA A 91 1.12 -6.83 0.61
C ALA A 91 2.37 -7.66 0.29
N TYR A 92 3.54 -7.24 0.79
CA TYR A 92 4.80 -7.99 0.69
C TYR A 92 4.83 -9.21 1.63
N LEU A 93 4.27 -9.11 2.84
CA LEU A 93 4.21 -10.21 3.81
C LEU A 93 3.34 -11.37 3.33
N PHE A 94 2.21 -11.07 2.68
CA PHE A 94 1.26 -12.05 2.15
C PHE A 94 1.44 -12.36 0.68
N TRP A 95 2.59 -12.00 0.10
CA TRP A 95 2.98 -12.57 -1.19
C TRP A 95 2.06 -12.16 -2.34
N PHE A 96 1.48 -10.96 -2.29
CA PHE A 96 0.55 -10.53 -3.32
C PHE A 96 1.28 -10.23 -4.63
N PRO A 97 0.85 -10.78 -5.78
CA PRO A 97 1.49 -10.54 -7.08
C PRO A 97 1.44 -9.06 -7.51
N ARG A 98 0.56 -8.28 -6.87
CA ARG A 98 0.35 -6.84 -7.07
C ARG A 98 1.00 -5.97 -5.99
N ALA A 99 1.89 -6.52 -5.14
CA ALA A 99 2.56 -5.74 -4.10
C ALA A 99 3.38 -4.55 -4.64
N SER A 100 4.06 -4.74 -5.79
CA SER A 100 4.76 -3.64 -6.49
C SER A 100 3.81 -2.50 -6.90
N LEU A 101 2.62 -2.85 -7.40
CA LEU A 101 1.63 -1.87 -7.82
C LEU A 101 1.14 -1.04 -6.62
N ILE A 102 0.86 -1.70 -5.49
CA ILE A 102 0.42 -1.05 -4.24
C ILE A 102 1.50 -0.08 -3.73
N SER A 103 2.77 -0.49 -3.72
CA SER A 103 3.87 0.38 -3.28
C SER A 103 4.14 1.54 -4.22
N TRP A 104 3.96 1.36 -5.54
CA TRP A 104 3.95 2.48 -6.51
C TRP A 104 2.83 3.48 -6.24
N MET A 105 1.60 3.01 -6.02
CA MET A 105 0.46 3.87 -5.68
C MET A 105 0.75 4.67 -4.40
N TYR A 106 1.20 3.98 -3.35
CA TYR A 106 1.48 4.60 -2.07
C TYR A 106 2.65 5.60 -2.13
N SER A 107 3.67 5.30 -2.93
CA SER A 107 4.77 6.25 -3.18
C SER A 107 4.26 7.54 -3.85
N GLY A 108 3.29 7.43 -4.77
CA GLY A 108 2.67 8.59 -5.43
C GLY A 108 1.90 9.46 -4.44
N VAL A 109 1.11 8.82 -3.58
CA VAL A 109 0.40 9.47 -2.45
C VAL A 109 1.40 10.21 -1.55
N LEU A 110 2.50 9.55 -1.15
CA LEU A 110 3.51 10.14 -0.27
C LEU A 110 4.22 11.34 -0.89
N VAL A 111 4.54 11.32 -2.19
CA VAL A 111 5.19 12.46 -2.86
C VAL A 111 4.28 13.67 -2.87
N VAL A 112 3.03 13.51 -3.29
CA VAL A 112 2.07 14.61 -3.33
C VAL A 112 1.81 15.15 -1.93
N PHE A 113 1.64 14.26 -0.95
CA PHE A 113 1.54 14.68 0.45
C PHE A 113 2.78 15.47 0.89
N SER A 114 3.98 14.98 0.59
CA SER A 114 5.24 15.62 1.01
C SER A 114 5.40 17.01 0.39
N VAL A 115 4.96 17.19 -0.87
CA VAL A 115 5.01 18.49 -1.56
C VAL A 115 3.99 19.46 -1.00
N LEU A 116 2.72 19.03 -0.84
CA LEU A 116 1.65 19.90 -0.33
C LEU A 116 1.83 20.26 1.14
N ALA A 117 2.24 19.29 1.95
CA ALA A 117 2.54 19.49 3.38
C ALA A 117 3.97 20.00 3.61
N GLY A 118 4.75 20.26 2.55
CA GLY A 118 6.17 20.58 2.60
C GLY A 118 6.49 21.77 3.51
N PHE A 119 5.62 22.76 3.61
CA PHE A 119 5.86 23.89 4.51
C PHE A 119 5.83 23.56 6.02
N THR A 120 5.46 22.33 6.40
CA THR A 120 5.37 21.90 7.80
C THR A 120 5.92 20.48 7.99
N VAL A 121 5.04 19.47 7.95
CA VAL A 121 5.32 18.07 8.28
C VAL A 121 5.65 17.21 7.06
N GLY A 122 5.42 17.71 5.84
CA GLY A 122 5.59 16.94 4.61
C GLY A 122 7.02 16.45 4.38
N PHE A 123 8.03 17.28 4.67
CA PHE A 123 9.43 16.89 4.50
C PHE A 123 9.84 15.66 5.33
N LEU A 124 9.19 15.42 6.47
CA LEU A 124 9.48 14.28 7.33
C LEU A 124 9.12 12.93 6.67
N TYR A 125 8.22 12.92 5.67
CA TYR A 125 7.80 11.71 4.98
C TYR A 125 8.63 11.38 3.73
N ILE A 126 9.56 12.25 3.32
CA ILE A 126 10.47 11.98 2.19
C ILE A 126 11.27 10.68 2.37
N PRO A 127 11.84 10.35 3.55
CA PRO A 127 12.53 9.08 3.76
C PRO A 127 11.63 7.87 3.51
N VAL A 128 10.35 7.95 3.92
CA VAL A 128 9.36 6.89 3.71
C VAL A 128 9.07 6.72 2.22
N PHE A 129 8.92 7.82 1.49
CA PHE A 129 8.78 7.81 0.03
C PHE A 129 10.00 7.17 -0.64
N ILE A 130 11.22 7.54 -0.25
CA ILE A 130 12.45 6.97 -0.84
C ILE A 130 12.51 5.46 -0.60
N ILE A 131 12.16 5.00 0.60
CA ILE A 131 12.17 3.57 0.94
C ILE A 131 11.15 2.80 0.08
N PHE A 132 9.88 3.21 0.07
CA PHE A 132 8.85 2.50 -0.69
C PHE A 132 9.00 2.67 -2.20
N GLY A 133 9.38 3.86 -2.68
CA GLY A 133 9.62 4.10 -4.10
C GLY A 133 10.81 3.31 -4.62
N GLY A 134 11.91 3.26 -3.85
CA GLY A 134 13.06 2.41 -4.15
C GLY A 134 12.70 0.92 -4.15
N LEU A 135 11.90 0.48 -3.18
CA LEU A 135 11.39 -0.88 -3.12
C LEU A 135 10.55 -1.25 -4.35
N SER A 136 9.66 -0.36 -4.80
CA SER A 136 8.84 -0.56 -6.00
C SER A 136 9.70 -0.69 -7.27
N ILE A 137 10.66 0.23 -7.46
CA ILE A 137 11.57 0.22 -8.60
C ILE A 137 12.41 -1.07 -8.61
N PHE A 138 13.00 -1.42 -7.45
CA PHE A 138 13.79 -2.64 -7.31
C PHE A 138 12.98 -3.90 -7.61
N SER A 139 11.76 -3.97 -7.09
CA SER A 139 10.82 -5.06 -7.35
C SER A 139 10.51 -5.19 -8.85
N ASP A 140 10.27 -4.08 -9.55
CA ASP A 140 9.98 -4.13 -10.99
C ASP A 140 11.17 -4.56 -11.84
N ILE A 141 12.38 -4.10 -11.51
CA ILE A 141 13.62 -4.51 -12.18
C ILE A 141 13.81 -6.02 -12.02
N LYS A 142 13.67 -6.54 -10.79
CA LYS A 142 13.84 -7.97 -10.48
C LYS A 142 12.86 -8.85 -11.27
N HIS A 143 11.61 -8.42 -11.40
CA HIS A 143 10.56 -9.19 -12.07
C HIS A 143 10.37 -8.81 -13.56
N LYS A 144 11.26 -7.97 -14.12
CA LYS A 144 11.21 -7.49 -15.51
C LYS A 144 9.86 -6.89 -15.91
N LYS A 145 9.20 -6.19 -14.98
CA LYS A 145 7.91 -5.53 -15.21
C LYS A 145 8.10 -4.17 -15.90
N PRO A 146 7.14 -3.71 -16.73
CA PRO A 146 7.25 -2.44 -17.44
C PRO A 146 7.13 -1.25 -16.48
N ILE A 147 8.26 -0.62 -16.13
CA ILE A 147 8.35 0.49 -15.17
C ILE A 147 7.45 1.67 -15.56
N PHE A 148 7.38 2.02 -16.85
CA PHE A 148 6.57 3.14 -17.32
C PHE A 148 5.07 2.98 -17.04
N ALA A 149 4.56 1.75 -17.06
CA ALA A 149 3.15 1.50 -16.75
C ALA A 149 2.85 1.77 -15.27
N HIS A 150 3.74 1.35 -14.37
CA HIS A 150 3.57 1.60 -12.94
C HIS A 150 3.88 3.06 -12.56
N LEU A 151 4.78 3.73 -13.28
CA LEU A 151 4.97 5.17 -13.14
C LEU A 151 3.69 5.95 -13.47
N GLY A 152 2.93 5.51 -14.48
CA GLY A 152 1.60 6.06 -14.76
C GLY A 152 0.64 5.90 -13.57
N ILE A 153 0.65 4.73 -12.91
CA ILE A 153 -0.16 4.47 -11.71
C ILE A 153 0.26 5.38 -10.55
N PHE A 154 1.56 5.57 -10.36
CA PHE A 154 2.11 6.50 -9.38
C PHE A 154 1.60 7.94 -9.59
N VAL A 155 1.64 8.43 -10.82
CA VAL A 155 1.15 9.78 -11.16
C VAL A 155 -0.36 9.86 -10.93
N CYS A 156 -1.14 8.88 -11.39
CA CYS A 156 -2.59 8.84 -11.18
C CYS A 156 -2.94 8.82 -9.68
N ALA A 157 -2.26 8.01 -8.87
CA ALA A 157 -2.49 7.95 -7.43
C ALA A 157 -2.17 9.30 -6.76
N GLY A 158 -1.08 9.96 -7.16
CA GLY A 158 -0.74 11.29 -6.70
C GLY A 158 -1.80 12.34 -7.06
N ILE A 159 -2.30 12.34 -8.30
CA ILE A 159 -3.36 13.27 -8.74
C ILE A 159 -4.66 13.05 -7.95
N ILE A 160 -5.03 11.78 -7.73
CA ILE A 160 -6.21 11.43 -6.91
C ILE A 160 -6.02 11.96 -5.49
N GLN A 161 -4.85 11.75 -4.88
CA GLN A 161 -4.54 12.25 -3.55
C GLN A 161 -4.63 13.79 -3.48
N LEU A 162 -4.05 14.48 -4.47
CA LEU A 162 -4.13 15.94 -4.58
C LEU A 162 -5.59 16.40 -4.63
N GLY A 163 -6.41 15.75 -5.46
CA GLY A 163 -7.84 16.05 -5.59
C GLY A 163 -8.60 15.85 -4.28
N ILE A 164 -8.35 14.74 -3.57
CA ILE A 164 -8.95 14.47 -2.26
C ILE A 164 -8.55 15.54 -1.25
N MET A 165 -7.26 15.91 -1.19
CA MET A 165 -6.77 16.93 -0.26
C MET A 165 -7.42 18.29 -0.50
N LEU A 166 -7.50 18.72 -1.76
CA LEU A 166 -8.15 19.99 -2.13
C LEU A 166 -9.65 19.97 -1.82
N ALA A 167 -10.34 18.86 -2.11
CA ALA A 167 -11.77 18.73 -1.85
C ALA A 167 -12.09 18.84 -0.34
N VAL A 168 -11.29 18.20 0.51
CA VAL A 168 -11.48 18.25 1.97
C VAL A 168 -11.23 19.66 2.51
N VAL A 169 -10.18 20.34 2.03
CA VAL A 169 -9.91 21.75 2.40
C VAL A 169 -11.06 22.67 1.99
N GLN A 170 -11.58 22.51 0.76
CA GLN A 170 -12.70 23.30 0.28
C GLN A 170 -13.98 23.05 1.09
N LEU A 171 -14.27 21.79 1.42
CA LEU A 171 -15.42 21.43 2.25
C LEU A 171 -15.31 22.03 3.66
N TYR A 172 -14.13 21.98 4.27
CA TYR A 172 -13.86 22.57 5.56
C TYR A 172 -14.04 24.09 5.55
N TRP A 173 -13.57 24.76 4.50
CA TRP A 173 -13.77 26.20 4.33
C TRP A 173 -15.24 26.60 4.23
N LEU A 174 -16.04 25.83 3.48
CA LEU A 174 -17.49 26.02 3.39
C LEU A 174 -18.18 25.85 4.75
N TYR A 175 -17.77 24.83 5.53
CA TYR A 175 -18.34 24.58 6.85
C TYR A 175 -18.13 25.75 7.83
N ILE A 176 -16.93 26.35 7.83
CA ILE A 176 -16.61 27.50 8.70
C ILE A 176 -17.45 28.74 8.33
N ASN A 177 -17.61 29.05 7.05
CA ASN A 177 -18.32 30.27 6.64
C ASN A 177 -19.84 30.22 6.89
N HIS A 178 -20.39 29.03 7.14
CA HIS A 178 -21.82 28.83 7.41
C HIS A 178 -22.14 28.57 8.89
N SER A 179 -21.13 28.48 9.76
CA SER A 179 -21.28 28.30 11.21
C SER A 179 -21.10 29.62 11.94
#